data_AF-A0A4R0FCY7-F1
#
_entry.id   AF-A0A4R0FCY7-F1
#
_cell.length_a   1.000
_cell.length_b   1.000
_cell.length_c   1.000
_cell.angle_alpha   90.00
_cell.angle_beta   90.00
_cell.angle_gamma   90.00
#
_symmetry.space_group_name_H-M   'P 1'
#
loop_
_entity.id
_entity.type
_entity.pdbx_description
1 polymer ?
#
loop_
_entity_poly.entity_id
_entity_poly.type
_entity_poly.pdbx_seq_one_letter_code
_entity_poly.pdbx_strand_id
1 'polypeptide(L)'
;MKRSILGLMYLIQGMRKAGVAVDQKLQSIGLRADALDPSSIIHPSLEWDVLKVIGQDVAPEKGLFIGQHYALAGYGPLLMLLVTSDNVRIALEQGILYQSLTHLTGALSLKYTEHKVALCYEPHDLNSDLGLLRAQCEISGTYKFIQDLYKMMGLSIPQIHIDLPFLQPENQESLKNYYDYYGLELRFGSKCAEFWFDNAVLNVSLPSADKMTFKIYESKCIAELERLKVDQQIPSLVQRVQDYLELQQGVMPTMAETAQALQIPERTLRHQLQQLQSSYKQIREQLIKDKALRLIEYKEYSIEMIAELLGYSEPAAFNHAFKRWFGYSPRQYFK
;
A
#
# COMPACT_ATOMS: atom_id res chain seq x y z
N MET A 1 -4.36 -11.26 -3.56
CA MET A 1 -4.14 -10.16 -4.52
C MET A 1 -2.87 -9.43 -4.14
N LYS A 2 -2.17 -8.84 -5.10
CA LYS A 2 -1.13 -7.83 -4.85
C LYS A 2 -1.78 -6.55 -4.31
N ARG A 3 -0.97 -5.58 -3.89
CA ARG A 3 -1.43 -4.32 -3.30
C ARG A 3 -0.70 -3.14 -3.94
N SER A 4 -1.31 -1.97 -3.95
CA SER A 4 -0.60 -0.73 -4.31
C SER A 4 0.49 -0.45 -3.27
N ILE A 5 1.68 -0.02 -3.72
CA ILE A 5 2.77 0.36 -2.83
C ILE A 5 2.46 1.61 -1.98
N LEU A 6 1.44 2.39 -2.35
CA LEU A 6 1.07 3.63 -1.66
C LEU A 6 0.81 3.41 -0.17
N GLY A 7 0.21 2.27 0.22
CA GLY A 7 0.00 1.94 1.63
C GLY A 7 1.31 1.87 2.42
N LEU A 8 2.32 1.19 1.86
CA LEU A 8 3.65 1.13 2.43
C LEU A 8 4.33 2.51 2.45
N MET A 9 4.18 3.32 1.39
CA MET A 9 4.75 4.67 1.33
C MET A 9 4.18 5.58 2.43
N TYR A 10 2.87 5.57 2.68
CA TYR A 10 2.27 6.32 3.78
C TYR A 10 2.73 5.82 5.15
N LEU A 11 2.85 4.51 5.31
CA LEU A 11 3.40 3.93 6.53
C LEU A 11 4.84 4.37 6.78
N ILE A 12 5.70 4.36 5.75
CA ILE A 12 7.08 4.85 5.84
C ILE A 12 7.10 6.34 6.20
N GLN A 13 6.26 7.15 5.56
CA GLN A 13 6.15 8.58 5.86
C GLN A 13 5.72 8.81 7.32
N GLY A 14 4.72 8.07 7.80
CA GLY A 14 4.28 8.12 9.20
C GLY A 14 5.37 7.66 10.17
N MET A 15 6.12 6.62 9.82
CA MET A 15 7.30 6.17 10.60
C MET A 15 8.37 7.25 10.70
N ARG A 16 8.73 7.92 9.60
CA ARG A 16 9.66 9.06 9.61
C ARG A 16 9.18 10.16 10.56
N LYS A 17 7.89 10.51 10.48
CA LYS A 17 7.27 11.54 11.32
C LYS A 17 7.18 11.14 12.80
N ALA A 18 7.07 9.85 13.08
CA ALA A 18 7.08 9.29 14.43
C ALA A 18 8.50 9.14 15.03
N GLY A 19 9.54 9.57 14.29
CA GLY A 19 10.95 9.53 14.72
C GLY A 19 11.64 8.18 14.51
N VAL A 20 11.05 7.28 13.72
CA VAL A 20 11.67 5.98 13.40
C VAL A 20 12.72 6.17 12.30
N ALA A 21 13.91 5.61 12.49
CA ALA A 21 15.00 5.60 11.51
C ALA A 21 14.75 4.64 10.33
N VAL A 22 13.60 4.79 9.67
CA VAL A 22 13.12 3.87 8.63
C VAL A 22 14.01 3.88 7.39
N ASP A 23 14.64 5.00 7.06
CA ASP A 23 15.53 5.10 5.90
C ASP A 23 16.76 4.21 6.00
N GLN A 24 17.39 4.17 7.18
CA GLN A 24 18.53 3.28 7.43
C GLN A 24 18.11 1.80 7.32
N LYS A 25 16.92 1.47 7.83
CA LYS A 25 16.38 0.11 7.76
C LYS A 25 16.06 -0.31 6.32
N LEU A 26 15.46 0.59 5.52
CA LEU A 26 15.19 0.35 4.10
C LEU A 26 16.49 0.17 3.30
N GLN A 27 17.52 0.99 3.57
CA GLN A 27 18.82 0.86 2.92
C GLN A 27 19.47 -0.51 3.17
N SER A 28 19.26 -1.09 4.37
CA SER A 28 19.76 -2.43 4.66
C SER A 28 19.22 -3.50 3.70
N ILE A 29 18.03 -3.28 3.13
CA ILE A 29 17.42 -4.15 2.14
C ILE A 29 17.38 -3.49 0.77
N GLY A 30 18.35 -2.63 0.44
CA GLY A 30 18.50 -2.03 -0.90
C GLY A 30 17.33 -1.15 -1.35
N LEU A 31 16.45 -0.72 -0.45
CA LEU A 31 15.34 0.18 -0.74
C LEU A 31 15.67 1.61 -0.30
N ARG A 32 15.28 2.59 -1.13
CA ARG A 32 15.28 4.01 -0.76
C ARG A 32 13.87 4.56 -0.90
N ALA A 33 13.36 5.18 0.16
CA ALA A 33 11.96 5.59 0.19
C ALA A 33 11.62 6.75 -0.77
N ASP A 34 12.60 7.57 -1.14
CA ASP A 34 12.48 8.60 -2.18
C ASP A 34 12.53 8.05 -3.61
N ALA A 35 13.04 6.83 -3.79
CA ALA A 35 13.11 6.15 -5.08
C ALA A 35 11.92 5.22 -5.33
N LEU A 36 11.00 5.06 -4.37
CA LEU A 36 9.83 4.20 -4.54
C LEU A 36 8.92 4.72 -5.66
N ASP A 37 8.55 3.84 -6.58
CA ASP A 37 7.63 4.16 -7.67
C ASP A 37 6.18 4.09 -7.19
N PRO A 38 5.45 5.22 -7.04
CA PRO A 38 4.09 5.22 -6.51
C PRO A 38 3.08 4.46 -7.39
N SER A 39 3.44 4.12 -8.63
CA SER A 39 2.60 3.33 -9.53
C SER A 39 2.78 1.82 -9.37
N SER A 40 3.81 1.37 -8.64
CA SER A 40 4.13 -0.04 -8.50
C SER A 40 3.14 -0.79 -7.60
N ILE A 41 3.21 -2.11 -7.70
CA ILE A 41 2.43 -3.04 -6.89
C ILE A 41 3.37 -3.96 -6.11
N ILE A 42 2.89 -4.51 -5.01
CA ILE A 42 3.68 -5.34 -4.11
C ILE A 42 2.92 -6.60 -3.73
N HIS A 43 3.60 -7.74 -3.77
CA HIS A 43 3.07 -9.00 -3.26
C HIS A 43 2.88 -8.93 -1.73
N PRO A 44 1.77 -9.40 -1.15
CA PRO A 44 1.51 -9.22 0.29
C PRO A 44 2.58 -9.82 1.21
N SER A 45 3.15 -10.97 0.85
CA SER A 45 4.24 -11.55 1.64
C SER A 45 5.52 -10.73 1.55
N LEU A 46 5.81 -10.10 0.41
CA LEU A 46 6.94 -9.19 0.26
C LEU A 46 6.71 -7.91 1.08
N GLU A 47 5.51 -7.34 1.04
CA GLU A 47 5.15 -6.20 1.88
C GLU A 47 5.34 -6.52 3.37
N TRP A 48 4.93 -7.72 3.80
CA TRP A 48 5.15 -8.19 5.17
C TRP A 48 6.64 -8.36 5.50
N ASP A 49 7.45 -8.88 4.58
CA ASP A 49 8.90 -9.02 4.78
C ASP A 49 9.59 -7.66 4.90
N VAL A 50 9.19 -6.66 4.11
CA VAL A 50 9.65 -5.27 4.26
C VAL A 50 9.20 -4.70 5.61
N LEU A 51 7.95 -4.92 6.01
CA LEU A 51 7.41 -4.46 7.30
C LEU A 51 8.18 -5.04 8.49
N LYS A 52 8.58 -6.31 8.46
CA LYS A 52 9.42 -6.90 9.51
C LYS A 52 10.75 -6.16 9.68
N VAL A 53 11.35 -5.71 8.58
CA VAL A 53 12.63 -4.98 8.61
C VAL A 53 12.42 -3.58 9.17
N ILE A 54 11.45 -2.82 8.67
CA ILE A 54 11.26 -1.43 9.10
C ILE A 54 10.60 -1.31 10.48
N GLY A 55 9.77 -2.29 10.86
CA GLY A 55 9.08 -2.37 12.13
C GLY A 55 9.89 -2.99 13.26
N GLN A 56 11.09 -3.52 13.00
CA GLN A 56 11.99 -4.02 14.04
C GLN A 56 12.28 -2.92 15.09
N ASP A 57 12.22 -3.22 16.38
CA ASP A 57 12.45 -2.26 17.47
C ASP A 57 11.51 -1.04 17.45
N VAL A 58 10.32 -1.16 16.84
CA VAL A 58 9.27 -0.13 16.89
C VAL A 58 8.15 -0.61 17.80
N ALA A 59 7.90 0.14 18.88
CA ALA A 59 6.83 -0.16 19.81
C ALA A 59 5.45 -0.10 19.11
N PRO A 60 4.54 -1.07 19.33
CA PRO A 60 3.24 -1.12 18.67
C PRO A 60 2.41 0.15 18.80
N GLU A 61 2.50 0.83 19.95
CA GLU A 61 1.78 2.07 20.28
C GLU A 61 2.14 3.24 19.35
N LYS A 62 3.29 3.18 18.68
CA LYS A 62 3.65 4.15 17.64
C LYS A 62 2.69 4.08 16.46
N GLY A 63 2.01 2.95 16.25
CA GLY A 63 1.04 2.77 15.18
C GLY A 63 -0.10 3.79 15.26
N LEU A 64 -0.51 4.18 16.47
CA LEU A 64 -1.49 5.25 16.70
C LEU A 64 -1.11 6.56 15.99
N PHE A 65 0.18 6.92 15.99
CA PHE A 65 0.69 8.15 15.37
C PHE A 65 1.01 7.97 13.89
N ILE A 66 1.53 6.80 13.51
CA ILE A 66 1.91 6.51 12.13
C ILE A 66 0.70 6.56 11.21
N GLY A 67 -0.43 5.93 11.59
CA GLY A 67 -1.63 5.91 10.75
C GLY A 67 -2.28 7.27 10.53
N GLN A 68 -2.02 8.25 11.41
CA GLN A 68 -2.48 9.64 11.23
C GLN A 68 -1.83 10.34 10.02
N HIS A 69 -0.85 9.70 9.37
CA HIS A 69 -0.20 10.24 8.18
C HIS A 69 -0.76 9.68 6.87
N TYR A 70 -1.78 8.82 6.93
CA TYR A 70 -2.44 8.30 5.73
C TYR A 70 -3.23 9.43 5.05
N ALA A 71 -3.02 9.65 3.76
CA ALA A 71 -3.65 10.73 3.02
C ALA A 71 -4.80 10.22 2.14
N LEU A 72 -5.91 10.98 2.07
CA LEU A 72 -7.07 10.66 1.22
C LEU A 72 -6.67 10.49 -0.25
N ALA A 73 -5.75 11.30 -0.75
CA ALA A 73 -5.28 11.24 -2.14
C ALA A 73 -4.71 9.86 -2.51
N GLY A 74 -4.25 9.08 -1.53
CA GLY A 74 -3.73 7.73 -1.68
C GLY A 74 -4.73 6.67 -2.12
N TYR A 75 -6.02 6.91 -1.91
CA TYR A 75 -7.09 5.97 -2.24
C TYR A 75 -7.53 6.06 -3.71
N GLY A 76 -7.04 7.07 -4.45
CA GLY A 76 -7.23 7.16 -5.90
C GLY A 76 -8.70 7.09 -6.33
N PRO A 77 -9.05 6.24 -7.33
CA PRO A 77 -10.43 6.09 -7.80
C PRO A 77 -11.43 5.68 -6.71
N LEU A 78 -11.00 4.94 -5.69
CA LEU A 78 -11.89 4.50 -4.61
C LEU A 78 -12.43 5.70 -3.83
N LEU A 79 -11.60 6.71 -3.53
CA LEU A 79 -12.07 7.92 -2.86
C LEU A 79 -13.22 8.56 -3.64
N MET A 80 -13.06 8.67 -4.96
CA MET A 80 -14.06 9.29 -5.82
C MET A 80 -15.34 8.46 -5.92
N LEU A 81 -15.23 7.12 -5.94
CA LEU A 81 -16.38 6.22 -5.85
C LEU A 81 -17.18 6.44 -4.56
N LEU A 82 -16.47 6.57 -3.42
CA LEU A 82 -17.08 6.77 -2.12
C LEU A 82 -17.82 8.11 -2.03
N VAL A 83 -17.20 9.22 -2.43
CA VAL A 83 -17.84 10.56 -2.33
C VAL A 83 -18.97 10.78 -3.34
N THR A 84 -18.99 10.02 -4.45
CA THR A 84 -20.06 10.09 -5.47
C THR A 84 -21.20 9.11 -5.21
N SER A 85 -21.12 8.32 -4.13
CA SER A 85 -22.19 7.42 -3.70
C SER A 85 -23.45 8.18 -3.28
N ASP A 86 -24.63 7.59 -3.50
CA ASP A 86 -25.92 8.24 -3.21
C ASP A 86 -26.07 8.64 -1.72
N ASN A 87 -25.53 7.83 -0.80
CA ASN A 87 -25.57 8.06 0.65
C ASN A 87 -24.43 7.31 1.36
N VAL A 88 -24.29 7.54 2.66
CA VAL A 88 -23.26 6.91 3.51
C VAL A 88 -23.37 5.39 3.52
N ARG A 89 -24.57 4.80 3.48
CA ARG A 89 -24.74 3.34 3.41
C ARG A 89 -24.03 2.77 2.18
N ILE A 90 -24.34 3.31 1.00
CA ILE A 90 -23.71 2.86 -0.26
C ILE A 90 -22.21 3.07 -0.17
N ALA A 91 -21.72 4.21 0.33
CA ALA A 91 -20.29 4.44 0.50
C ALA A 91 -19.62 3.38 1.40
N LEU A 92 -20.22 3.01 2.54
CA LEU A 92 -19.69 1.96 3.41
C LEU A 92 -19.66 0.59 2.71
N GLU A 93 -20.73 0.24 2.00
CA GLU A 93 -20.81 -0.99 1.22
C GLU A 93 -19.75 -1.05 0.12
N GLN A 94 -19.53 0.05 -0.62
CA GLN A 94 -18.47 0.16 -1.63
C GLN A 94 -17.08 0.08 -1.00
N GLY A 95 -16.86 0.70 0.15
CA GLY A 95 -15.59 0.64 0.89
C GLY A 95 -15.22 -0.79 1.29
N ILE A 96 -16.22 -1.60 1.68
CA ILE A 96 -16.04 -3.02 1.99
C ILE A 96 -15.82 -3.83 0.73
N LEU A 97 -16.65 -3.62 -0.31
CA LEU A 97 -16.56 -4.35 -1.57
C LEU A 97 -15.19 -4.17 -2.24
N TYR A 98 -14.69 -2.94 -2.25
CA TYR A 98 -13.41 -2.56 -2.84
C TYR A 98 -12.28 -2.45 -1.80
N GLN A 99 -12.38 -3.10 -0.64
CA GLN A 99 -11.40 -2.96 0.45
C GLN A 99 -9.96 -3.26 0.03
N SER A 100 -9.75 -4.10 -0.99
CA SER A 100 -8.41 -4.44 -1.49
C SER A 100 -7.69 -3.27 -2.18
N LEU A 101 -8.42 -2.18 -2.48
CA LEU A 101 -7.87 -0.92 -2.97
C LEU A 101 -7.50 0.05 -1.83
N THR A 102 -7.80 -0.30 -0.57
CA THR A 102 -7.43 0.48 0.61
C THR A 102 -6.02 0.12 1.09
N HIS A 103 -5.56 0.80 2.15
CA HIS A 103 -4.30 0.48 2.81
C HIS A 103 -4.43 -0.59 3.91
N LEU A 104 -5.59 -1.25 4.03
CA LEU A 104 -5.89 -2.22 5.10
C LEU A 104 -5.53 -3.64 4.69
N THR A 105 -4.95 -4.42 5.60
CA THR A 105 -4.59 -5.83 5.39
C THR A 105 -5.58 -6.81 6.01
N GLY A 106 -6.31 -6.39 7.04
CA GLY A 106 -7.40 -7.13 7.66
C GLY A 106 -8.70 -7.06 6.86
N ALA A 107 -9.81 -7.41 7.51
CA ALA A 107 -11.12 -7.46 6.87
C ALA A 107 -12.06 -6.39 7.41
N LEU A 108 -12.75 -5.69 6.51
CA LEU A 108 -13.86 -4.78 6.83
C LEU A 108 -15.20 -5.51 6.79
N SER A 109 -16.11 -5.12 7.69
CA SER A 109 -17.50 -5.57 7.70
C SER A 109 -18.43 -4.53 8.36
N LEU A 110 -19.74 -4.73 8.24
CA LEU A 110 -20.73 -3.94 8.98
C LEU A 110 -21.42 -4.80 10.04
N LYS A 111 -21.59 -4.21 11.22
CA LYS A 111 -22.37 -4.78 12.32
C LYS A 111 -23.56 -3.86 12.60
N TYR A 112 -24.75 -4.44 12.66
CA TYR A 112 -25.99 -3.70 12.89
C TYR A 112 -26.58 -4.01 14.26
N THR A 113 -27.13 -2.99 14.89
CA THR A 113 -27.99 -3.08 16.06
C THR A 113 -29.26 -2.27 15.81
N GLU A 114 -30.20 -2.30 16.76
CA GLU A 114 -31.47 -1.57 16.64
C GLU A 114 -31.28 -0.06 16.37
N HIS A 115 -30.31 0.57 17.04
CA HIS A 115 -30.10 2.03 16.95
C HIS A 115 -28.75 2.45 16.36
N LYS A 116 -27.76 1.55 16.30
CA LYS A 116 -26.41 1.85 15.85
C LYS A 116 -25.90 0.89 14.78
N VAL A 117 -24.94 1.37 14.00
CA VAL A 117 -24.18 0.61 13.02
C VAL A 117 -22.69 0.78 13.32
N ALA A 118 -21.91 -0.27 13.17
CA ALA A 118 -20.45 -0.20 13.23
C ALA A 118 -19.80 -0.59 11.91
N LEU A 119 -18.81 0.20 11.50
CA LEU A 119 -17.77 -0.28 10.58
C LEU A 119 -16.75 -1.07 11.42
N CYS A 120 -16.68 -2.37 11.19
CA CYS A 120 -15.78 -3.27 11.90
C CYS A 120 -14.53 -3.51 11.06
N TYR A 121 -13.35 -3.42 11.69
CA TYR A 121 -12.08 -3.83 11.12
C TYR A 121 -11.46 -4.94 11.96
N GLU A 122 -11.31 -6.12 11.37
CA GLU A 122 -10.67 -7.29 11.98
C GLU A 122 -9.21 -7.39 11.49
N PRO A 123 -8.22 -7.09 12.35
CA PRO A 123 -6.82 -7.17 11.98
C PRO A 123 -6.39 -8.64 11.80
N HIS A 124 -5.46 -8.88 10.87
CA HIS A 124 -4.97 -10.23 10.58
C HIS A 124 -4.14 -10.85 11.72
N ASP A 125 -3.44 -10.03 12.51
CA ASP A 125 -2.58 -10.47 13.59
C ASP A 125 -2.57 -9.44 14.72
N LEU A 126 -2.92 -9.88 15.93
CA LEU A 126 -2.89 -9.11 17.18
C LEU A 126 -1.96 -9.75 18.23
N ASN A 127 -1.27 -10.83 17.88
CA ASN A 127 -0.47 -11.61 18.82
C ASN A 127 1.03 -11.28 18.73
N SER A 128 1.49 -10.72 17.60
CA SER A 128 2.86 -10.24 17.46
C SER A 128 2.94 -8.72 17.58
N ASP A 129 4.07 -8.22 18.07
CA ASP A 129 4.32 -6.77 18.16
C ASP A 129 4.20 -6.08 16.79
N LEU A 130 4.68 -6.74 15.73
CA LEU A 130 4.56 -6.22 14.36
C LEU A 130 3.10 -6.21 13.88
N GLY A 131 2.34 -7.25 14.21
CA GLY A 131 0.90 -7.34 13.94
C GLY A 131 0.14 -6.22 14.63
N LEU A 132 0.41 -6.00 15.92
CA LEU A 132 -0.16 -4.92 16.73
C LEU A 132 0.21 -3.54 16.18
N LEU A 133 1.48 -3.32 15.83
CA LEU A 133 1.94 -2.08 15.21
C LEU A 133 1.15 -1.77 13.94
N ARG A 134 1.02 -2.76 13.03
CA ARG A 134 0.28 -2.60 11.79
C ARG A 134 -1.21 -2.36 12.05
N ALA A 135 -1.82 -3.14 12.96
CA ALA A 135 -3.21 -2.99 13.32
C ALA A 135 -3.50 -1.58 13.85
N GLN A 136 -2.62 -1.04 14.71
CA GLN A 136 -2.75 0.33 15.21
C GLN A 136 -2.60 1.38 14.11
N CYS A 137 -1.67 1.21 13.16
CA CYS A 137 -1.56 2.08 11.98
C CYS A 137 -2.87 2.08 11.16
N GLU A 138 -3.42 0.91 10.90
CA GLU A 138 -4.60 0.74 10.05
C GLU A 138 -5.87 1.28 10.73
N ILE A 139 -6.04 1.05 12.03
CA ILE A 139 -7.18 1.56 12.80
C ILE A 139 -7.12 3.08 12.93
N SER A 140 -5.96 3.64 13.30
CA SER A 140 -5.79 5.09 13.40
C SER A 140 -5.94 5.77 12.04
N GLY A 141 -5.41 5.15 10.97
CA GLY A 141 -5.58 5.60 9.59
C GLY A 141 -7.03 5.54 9.11
N THR A 142 -7.79 4.51 9.50
CA THR A 142 -9.23 4.39 9.19
C THR A 142 -10.03 5.49 9.88
N TYR A 143 -9.75 5.76 11.16
CA TYR A 143 -10.38 6.86 11.87
C TYR A 143 -10.13 8.21 11.20
N LYS A 144 -8.87 8.49 10.84
CA LYS A 144 -8.50 9.70 10.10
C LYS A 144 -9.20 9.76 8.75
N PHE A 145 -9.23 8.65 8.01
CA PHE A 145 -9.90 8.56 6.71
C PHE A 145 -11.38 8.96 6.83
N ILE A 146 -12.09 8.42 7.82
CA ILE A 146 -13.48 8.79 8.09
C ILE A 146 -13.58 10.29 8.37
N GLN A 147 -12.80 10.81 9.33
CA GLN A 147 -12.84 12.25 9.68
C GLN A 147 -12.56 13.16 8.49
N ASP A 148 -11.53 12.86 7.70
CA ASP A 148 -11.15 13.68 6.56
C ASP A 148 -12.17 13.60 5.43
N LEU A 149 -12.82 12.45 5.23
CA LEU A 149 -13.89 12.28 4.24
C LEU A 149 -15.08 13.19 4.58
N TYR A 150 -15.52 13.21 5.85
CA TYR A 150 -16.58 14.12 6.30
C TYR A 150 -16.18 15.59 6.12
N LYS A 151 -14.95 15.97 6.51
CA LYS A 151 -14.43 17.34 6.32
C LYS A 151 -14.39 17.74 4.85
N MET A 152 -13.90 16.86 3.97
CA MET A 152 -13.84 17.09 2.53
C MET A 152 -15.22 17.35 1.92
N MET A 153 -16.24 16.64 2.40
CA MET A 153 -17.62 16.81 1.95
C MET A 153 -18.35 17.99 2.63
N GLY A 154 -17.71 18.69 3.56
CA GLY A 154 -18.35 19.77 4.33
C GLY A 154 -19.47 19.27 5.26
N LEU A 155 -19.42 18.00 5.66
CA LEU A 155 -20.39 17.39 6.56
C LEU A 155 -19.91 17.49 8.02
N SER A 156 -20.87 17.61 8.94
CA SER A 156 -20.59 17.47 10.37
C SER A 156 -20.14 16.05 10.67
N ILE A 157 -19.00 15.90 11.33
CA ILE A 157 -18.51 14.61 11.79
C ILE A 157 -19.47 14.09 12.87
N PRO A 158 -20.07 12.90 12.71
CA PRO A 158 -20.96 12.34 13.73
C PRO A 158 -20.17 12.00 14.99
N GLN A 159 -20.85 11.86 16.13
CA GLN A 159 -20.24 11.29 17.32
C GLN A 159 -19.89 9.82 17.02
N ILE A 160 -18.61 9.47 17.16
CA ILE A 160 -18.10 8.11 16.92
C ILE A 160 -17.72 7.51 18.26
N HIS A 161 -18.30 6.35 18.58
CA HIS A 161 -17.82 5.51 19.67
C HIS A 161 -16.89 4.45 19.09
N ILE A 162 -15.74 4.21 19.73
CA ILE A 162 -14.72 3.31 19.19
C ILE A 162 -14.42 2.22 20.20
N ASP A 163 -14.56 0.97 19.78
CA ASP A 163 -14.03 -0.18 20.49
C ASP A 163 -12.70 -0.58 19.84
N LEU A 164 -11.62 -0.65 20.61
CA LEU A 164 -10.30 -1.05 20.14
C LEU A 164 -10.00 -2.50 20.54
N PRO A 165 -9.32 -3.27 19.67
CA PRO A 165 -8.93 -4.65 19.96
C PRO A 165 -7.65 -4.77 20.78
N PHE A 166 -7.25 -3.68 21.44
CA PHE A 166 -6.00 -3.59 22.20
C PHE A 166 -6.32 -3.55 23.68
N LEU A 167 -5.38 -4.03 24.50
CA LEU A 167 -5.45 -3.78 25.94
C LEU A 167 -5.27 -2.28 26.20
N GLN A 168 -5.94 -1.81 27.26
CA GLN A 168 -5.78 -0.43 27.69
C GLN A 168 -4.32 -0.20 28.12
N PRO A 169 -3.66 0.87 27.64
CA PRO A 169 -2.32 1.21 28.11
C PRO A 169 -2.30 1.45 29.62
N GLU A 170 -1.31 0.87 30.31
CA GLU A 170 -1.07 1.13 31.75
C GLU A 170 -0.49 2.53 31.98
N ASN A 171 0.30 3.02 31.03
CA ASN A 171 0.91 4.34 31.08
C ASN A 171 -0.14 5.44 30.79
N GLN A 172 -0.22 6.42 31.70
CA GLN A 172 -1.20 7.52 31.62
C GLN A 172 -0.97 8.45 30.43
N GLU A 173 0.28 8.69 30.02
CA GLU A 173 0.60 9.51 28.85
C GLU A 173 0.14 8.81 27.56
N SER A 174 0.41 7.51 27.43
CA SER A 174 -0.10 6.71 26.31
C SER A 174 -1.62 6.73 26.28
N LEU A 175 -2.29 6.47 27.40
CA LEU A 175 -3.75 6.50 27.50
C LEU A 175 -4.32 7.87 27.10
N LYS A 176 -3.67 8.97 27.52
CA LYS A 176 -4.06 10.33 27.12
C LYS A 176 -3.96 10.52 25.60
N ASN A 177 -2.92 10.03 24.95
CA ASN A 177 -2.76 10.14 23.49
C ASN A 177 -3.91 9.46 22.72
N TYR A 178 -4.42 8.32 23.24
CA TYR A 178 -5.59 7.66 22.66
C TYR A 178 -6.85 8.51 22.78
N TYR A 179 -7.11 9.09 23.97
CA TYR A 179 -8.28 9.94 24.18
C TYR A 179 -8.20 11.27 23.41
N ASP A 180 -7.01 11.88 23.31
CA ASP A 180 -6.79 13.09 22.52
C ASP A 180 -7.08 12.86 21.03
N TYR A 181 -6.80 11.66 20.53
CA TYR A 181 -6.99 11.32 19.12
C TYR A 181 -8.41 10.81 18.82
N TYR A 182 -8.89 9.81 19.54
CA TYR A 182 -10.18 9.16 19.27
C TYR A 182 -11.38 9.82 19.96
N GLY A 183 -11.14 10.63 20.98
CA GLY A 183 -12.17 11.18 21.87
C GLY A 183 -12.45 10.30 23.10
N LEU A 184 -13.34 10.78 23.96
CA LEU A 184 -13.64 10.15 25.26
C LEU A 184 -14.54 8.90 25.17
N GLU A 185 -15.24 8.72 24.05
CA GLU A 185 -16.11 7.56 23.78
C GLU A 185 -15.29 6.38 23.24
N LEU A 186 -14.25 5.97 23.99
CA LEU A 186 -13.29 4.95 23.61
C LEU A 186 -13.33 3.78 24.60
N ARG A 187 -13.30 2.56 24.08
CA ARG A 187 -13.19 1.32 24.86
C ARG A 187 -12.05 0.45 24.33
N PHE A 188 -11.50 -0.35 25.22
CA PHE A 188 -10.38 -1.26 24.95
C PHE A 188 -10.79 -2.72 25.21
N GLY A 189 -10.02 -3.66 24.68
CA GLY A 189 -10.19 -5.10 24.93
C GLY A 189 -11.29 -5.76 24.09
N SER A 190 -11.70 -5.15 22.98
CA SER A 190 -12.64 -5.78 22.04
C SER A 190 -11.95 -6.87 21.20
N LYS A 191 -12.73 -7.62 20.41
CA LYS A 191 -12.19 -8.65 19.48
C LYS A 191 -11.67 -8.03 18.18
N CYS A 192 -12.26 -6.94 17.74
CA CYS A 192 -11.91 -6.21 16.53
C CYS A 192 -12.07 -4.70 16.79
N ALA A 193 -11.63 -3.86 15.86
CA ALA A 193 -11.92 -2.44 15.94
C ALA A 193 -13.34 -2.18 15.44
N GLU A 194 -14.16 -1.47 16.22
CA GLU A 194 -15.53 -1.13 15.84
C GLU A 194 -15.71 0.39 15.89
N PHE A 195 -16.02 1.02 14.76
CA PHE A 195 -16.35 2.44 14.66
C PHE A 195 -17.87 2.59 14.62
N TRP A 196 -18.48 2.91 15.75
CA TRP A 196 -19.93 2.98 15.92
C TRP A 196 -20.51 4.35 15.61
N PHE A 197 -21.63 4.34 14.90
CA PHE A 197 -22.45 5.49 14.53
C PHE A 197 -23.92 5.24 14.85
N ASP A 198 -24.72 6.29 14.98
CA ASP A 198 -26.17 6.16 14.96
C ASP A 198 -26.66 5.72 13.58
N ASN A 199 -27.69 4.86 13.53
CA ASN A 199 -28.23 4.35 12.26
C ASN A 199 -28.70 5.45 11.30
N ALA A 200 -29.01 6.64 11.83
CA ALA A 200 -29.38 7.81 11.05
C ALA A 200 -28.31 8.20 10.02
N VAL A 201 -27.02 7.95 10.29
CA VAL A 201 -25.93 8.33 9.37
C VAL A 201 -26.06 7.62 8.02
N LEU A 202 -26.58 6.39 8.02
CA LEU A 202 -26.68 5.55 6.81
C LEU A 202 -27.55 6.17 5.72
N ASN A 203 -28.51 7.01 6.11
CA ASN A 203 -29.46 7.65 5.20
C ASN A 203 -29.01 9.08 4.80
N VAL A 204 -27.87 9.56 5.30
CA VAL A 204 -27.34 10.87 4.91
C VAL A 204 -26.89 10.82 3.46
N SER A 205 -27.52 11.64 2.62
CA SER A 205 -27.13 11.82 1.23
C SER A 205 -25.79 12.53 1.13
N LEU A 206 -24.90 12.04 0.27
CA LEU A 206 -23.60 12.68 0.07
C LEU A 206 -23.76 13.91 -0.84
N PRO A 207 -23.11 15.05 -0.53
CA PRO A 207 -23.25 16.27 -1.33
C PRO A 207 -22.81 16.12 -2.79
N SER A 208 -21.84 15.23 -3.05
CA SER A 208 -21.31 14.97 -4.39
C SER A 208 -21.94 13.74 -5.06
N ALA A 209 -23.06 13.24 -4.54
CA ALA A 209 -23.77 12.10 -5.11
C ALA A 209 -24.09 12.35 -6.60
N ASP A 210 -23.56 11.49 -7.47
CA ASP A 210 -23.80 11.56 -8.91
C ASP A 210 -23.70 10.17 -9.55
N LYS A 211 -24.82 9.70 -10.10
CA LYS A 211 -24.94 8.32 -10.62
C LYS A 211 -24.05 8.06 -11.84
N MET A 212 -23.81 9.06 -12.67
CA MET A 212 -22.98 8.90 -13.86
C MET A 212 -21.51 8.76 -13.47
N THR A 213 -21.05 9.66 -12.62
CA THR A 213 -19.68 9.70 -12.09
C THR A 213 -19.39 8.48 -11.22
N PHE A 214 -20.36 8.04 -10.40
CA PHE A 214 -20.27 6.79 -9.63
C PHE A 214 -19.91 5.59 -10.52
N LYS A 215 -20.63 5.38 -11.64
CA LYS A 215 -20.37 4.27 -12.57
C LYS A 215 -19.00 4.36 -13.25
N ILE A 216 -18.52 5.58 -13.52
CA ILE A 216 -17.18 5.79 -14.09
C ILE A 216 -16.11 5.35 -13.08
N TYR A 217 -16.22 5.77 -11.82
CA TYR A 217 -15.26 5.40 -10.79
C TYR A 217 -15.37 3.94 -10.37
N GLU A 218 -16.57 3.35 -10.38
CA GLU A 218 -16.79 1.92 -10.19
C GLU A 218 -16.01 1.12 -11.25
N SER A 219 -16.13 1.49 -12.52
CA SER A 219 -15.39 0.86 -13.61
C SER A 219 -13.87 0.98 -13.42
N LYS A 220 -13.39 2.13 -12.92
CA LYS A 220 -11.96 2.33 -12.59
C LYS A 220 -11.50 1.47 -11.42
N CYS A 221 -12.32 1.32 -10.38
CA CYS A 221 -12.03 0.44 -9.26
C CYS A 221 -11.96 -1.03 -9.69
N ILE A 222 -12.86 -1.48 -10.57
CA ILE A 222 -12.82 -2.83 -11.15
C ILE A 222 -11.51 -3.04 -11.93
N ALA A 223 -11.15 -2.10 -12.82
CA ALA A 223 -9.90 -2.19 -13.57
C ALA A 223 -8.65 -2.23 -12.65
N GLU A 224 -8.67 -1.47 -11.56
CA GLU A 224 -7.59 -1.49 -10.58
C GLU A 224 -7.52 -2.82 -9.81
N LEU A 225 -8.66 -3.43 -9.45
CA LEU A 225 -8.70 -4.76 -8.84
C LEU A 225 -8.14 -5.83 -9.79
N GLU A 226 -8.44 -5.75 -11.08
CA GLU A 226 -7.86 -6.65 -12.09
C GLU A 226 -6.34 -6.50 -12.17
N ARG A 227 -5.81 -5.27 -12.12
CA ARG A 227 -4.37 -4.99 -12.07
C ARG A 227 -3.68 -5.62 -10.85
N LEU A 228 -4.38 -5.72 -9.73
CA LEU A 228 -3.88 -6.30 -8.49
C LEU A 228 -4.00 -7.83 -8.43
N LYS A 229 -4.56 -8.49 -9.44
CA LYS A 229 -4.61 -9.96 -9.45
C LYS A 229 -3.20 -10.54 -9.54
N VAL A 230 -3.00 -11.62 -8.78
CA VAL A 230 -1.76 -12.41 -8.85
C VAL A 230 -1.87 -13.31 -10.06
N ASP A 231 -0.89 -13.26 -10.96
CA ASP A 231 -0.85 -14.18 -12.09
C ASP A 231 -0.53 -15.59 -11.57
N GLN A 232 -1.51 -16.50 -11.65
CA GLN A 232 -1.35 -17.86 -11.13
C GLN A 232 -0.41 -18.72 -11.98
N GLN A 233 -0.06 -18.29 -13.20
CA GLN A 233 0.83 -19.01 -14.10
C GLN A 233 2.31 -18.79 -13.75
N ILE A 234 2.64 -17.63 -13.16
CA ILE A 234 4.02 -17.30 -12.76
C ILE A 234 4.24 -17.79 -11.32
N PRO A 235 5.33 -18.54 -11.05
CA PRO A 235 5.65 -18.95 -9.68
C PRO A 235 5.74 -17.76 -8.72
N SER A 236 5.09 -17.87 -7.55
CA SER A 236 5.00 -16.78 -6.57
C SER A 236 6.37 -16.20 -6.17
N LEU A 237 7.42 -17.02 -6.10
CA LEU A 237 8.78 -16.53 -5.82
C LEU A 237 9.30 -15.61 -6.93
N VAL A 238 9.06 -15.94 -8.21
CA VAL A 238 9.46 -15.12 -9.35
C VAL A 238 8.73 -13.78 -9.32
N GLN A 239 7.43 -13.79 -8.99
CA GLN A 239 6.64 -12.56 -8.84
C GLN A 239 7.11 -11.69 -7.68
N ARG A 240 7.45 -12.28 -6.52
CA ARG A 240 8.02 -11.53 -5.39
C ARG A 240 9.33 -10.84 -5.78
N VAL A 241 10.19 -11.53 -6.53
CA VAL A 241 11.43 -10.92 -7.05
C VAL A 241 11.10 -9.82 -8.06
N GLN A 242 10.15 -10.03 -8.98
CA GLN A 242 9.72 -9.01 -9.94
C GLN A 242 9.21 -7.75 -9.24
N ASP A 243 8.22 -7.91 -8.35
CA ASP A 243 7.59 -6.82 -7.61
C ASP A 243 8.65 -6.02 -6.83
N TYR A 244 9.56 -6.70 -6.13
CA TYR A 244 10.64 -6.06 -5.38
C TYR A 244 11.56 -5.19 -6.26
N LEU A 245 11.93 -5.68 -7.45
CA LEU A 245 12.76 -4.92 -8.39
C LEU A 245 12.01 -3.77 -9.06
N GLU A 246 10.68 -3.87 -9.16
CA GLU A 246 9.82 -2.80 -9.67
C GLU A 246 9.47 -1.73 -8.64
N LEU A 247 9.70 -1.99 -7.35
CA LEU A 247 9.40 -1.01 -6.30
C LEU A 247 10.16 0.31 -6.46
N GLN A 248 11.32 0.30 -7.11
CA GLN A 248 12.16 1.50 -7.23
C GLN A 248 12.40 1.93 -8.67
N GLN A 249 12.49 3.24 -8.84
CA GLN A 249 12.97 3.88 -10.05
C GLN A 249 14.51 3.98 -10.02
N GLY A 250 15.14 3.89 -11.20
CA GLY A 250 16.59 3.96 -11.34
C GLY A 250 17.28 2.63 -11.08
N VAL A 251 18.31 2.65 -10.24
CA VAL A 251 19.18 1.50 -9.97
C VAL A 251 18.38 0.37 -9.33
N MET A 252 18.30 -0.76 -10.03
CA MET A 252 17.67 -1.96 -9.48
C MET A 252 18.53 -2.55 -8.36
N PRO A 253 17.92 -3.07 -7.29
CA PRO A 253 18.61 -3.82 -6.25
C PRO A 253 19.48 -4.96 -6.82
N THR A 254 20.42 -5.43 -6.02
CA THR A 254 21.24 -6.61 -6.27
C THR A 254 20.54 -7.89 -5.81
N MET A 255 21.07 -9.04 -6.21
CA MET A 255 20.55 -10.33 -5.75
C MET A 255 20.67 -10.50 -4.23
N ALA A 256 21.75 -9.98 -3.63
CA ALA A 256 21.97 -10.02 -2.19
C ALA A 256 20.93 -9.17 -1.44
N GLU A 257 20.69 -7.93 -1.89
CA GLU A 257 19.66 -7.05 -1.30
C GLU A 257 18.25 -7.65 -1.48
N THR A 258 17.97 -8.22 -2.65
CA THR A 258 16.71 -8.93 -2.91
C THR A 258 16.52 -10.11 -1.96
N ALA A 259 17.56 -10.92 -1.79
CA ALA A 259 17.54 -12.06 -0.88
C ALA A 259 17.25 -11.63 0.57
N GLN A 260 17.90 -10.55 1.01
CA GLN A 260 17.68 -9.97 2.33
C GLN A 260 16.26 -9.42 2.49
N ALA A 261 15.75 -8.68 1.51
CA ALA A 261 14.39 -8.15 1.51
C ALA A 261 13.32 -9.25 1.57
N LEU A 262 13.55 -10.37 0.88
CA LEU A 262 12.66 -11.53 0.87
C LEU A 262 12.86 -12.46 2.08
N GLN A 263 13.82 -12.16 2.96
CA GLN A 263 14.25 -12.99 4.09
C GLN A 263 14.66 -14.43 3.69
N ILE A 264 15.34 -14.58 2.55
CA ILE A 264 15.84 -15.86 2.03
C ILE A 264 17.36 -15.75 1.86
N PRO A 265 18.17 -16.75 2.26
CA PRO A 265 19.60 -16.74 1.98
C PRO A 265 19.88 -16.67 0.47
N GLU A 266 20.86 -15.87 0.04
CA GLU A 266 21.12 -15.64 -1.40
C GLU A 266 21.35 -16.93 -2.19
N ARG A 267 22.12 -17.88 -1.63
CA ARG A 267 22.35 -19.20 -2.23
C ARG A 267 21.04 -19.98 -2.42
N THR A 268 20.14 -19.91 -1.45
CA THR A 268 18.83 -20.55 -1.49
C THR A 268 17.94 -19.89 -2.53
N LEU A 269 17.89 -18.56 -2.59
CA LEU A 269 17.15 -17.83 -3.62
C LEU A 269 17.63 -18.23 -5.02
N ARG A 270 18.95 -18.32 -5.23
CA ARG A 270 19.53 -18.75 -6.51
C ARG A 270 19.06 -20.15 -6.90
N HIS A 271 19.17 -21.09 -5.97
CA HIS A 271 18.79 -22.47 -6.20
C HIS A 271 17.28 -22.61 -6.48
N GLN A 272 16.44 -21.95 -5.70
CA GLN A 272 14.98 -21.98 -5.88
C GLN A 272 14.56 -21.38 -7.23
N LEU A 273 15.17 -20.27 -7.66
CA LEU A 273 14.90 -19.70 -8.99
C LEU A 273 15.29 -20.67 -10.11
N GLN A 274 16.44 -21.35 -9.99
CA GLN A 274 16.88 -22.34 -10.97
C GLN A 274 15.93 -23.55 -11.06
N GLN A 275 15.42 -24.03 -9.91
CA GLN A 275 14.39 -25.09 -9.89
C GLN A 275 13.10 -24.67 -10.60
N LEU A 276 12.79 -23.37 -10.58
CA LEU A 276 11.67 -22.76 -11.31
C LEU A 276 12.02 -22.40 -12.75
N GLN A 277 13.12 -22.92 -13.30
CA GLN A 277 13.62 -22.63 -14.66
C GLN A 277 13.82 -21.13 -14.95
N SER A 278 14.15 -20.37 -13.90
CA SER A 278 14.36 -18.93 -13.96
C SER A 278 15.71 -18.55 -13.32
N SER A 279 16.06 -17.27 -13.42
CA SER A 279 17.24 -16.72 -12.76
C SER A 279 17.03 -15.24 -12.48
N TYR A 280 17.73 -14.74 -11.46
CA TYR A 280 17.71 -13.33 -11.12
C TYR A 280 18.09 -12.43 -12.31
N LYS A 281 19.08 -12.86 -13.10
CA LYS A 281 19.52 -12.16 -14.31
C LYS A 281 18.41 -12.10 -15.37
N GLN A 282 17.70 -13.21 -15.62
CA GLN A 282 16.59 -13.24 -16.58
C GLN A 282 15.45 -12.32 -16.14
N ILE A 283 15.05 -12.39 -14.86
CA ILE A 283 13.99 -11.55 -14.30
C ILE A 283 14.36 -10.07 -14.44
N ARG A 284 15.56 -9.69 -13.99
CA ARG A 284 16.06 -8.31 -14.10
C ARG A 284 16.11 -7.85 -15.55
N GLU A 285 16.62 -8.67 -16.47
CA GLU A 285 16.70 -8.30 -17.88
C GLU A 285 15.31 -8.09 -18.49
N GLN A 286 14.32 -8.92 -18.14
CA GLN A 286 12.95 -8.76 -18.62
C GLN A 286 12.34 -7.44 -18.14
N LEU A 287 12.50 -7.11 -16.85
CA LEU A 287 12.01 -5.84 -16.31
C LEU A 287 12.65 -4.63 -16.98
N ILE A 288 13.97 -4.69 -17.25
CA ILE A 288 14.67 -3.61 -17.96
C ILE A 288 14.14 -3.48 -19.39
N LYS A 289 13.88 -4.58 -20.09
CA LYS A 289 13.25 -4.56 -21.43
C LYS A 289 11.89 -3.88 -21.39
N ASP A 290 11.03 -4.26 -20.45
CA ASP A 290 9.68 -3.73 -20.34
C ASP A 290 9.67 -2.24 -19.95
N LYS A 291 10.58 -1.82 -19.07
CA LYS A 291 10.80 -0.40 -18.76
C LYS A 291 11.37 0.37 -19.98
N ALA A 292 12.30 -0.21 -20.73
CA ALA A 292 12.89 0.40 -21.91
C ALA A 292 11.84 0.65 -23.00
N LEU A 293 10.95 -0.31 -23.26
CA LEU A 293 9.87 -0.16 -24.23
C LEU A 293 8.93 0.99 -23.83
N ARG A 294 8.49 1.01 -22.56
CA ARG A 294 7.65 2.10 -22.03
C ARG A 294 8.31 3.46 -22.15
N LEU A 295 9.59 3.58 -21.78
CA LEU A 295 10.33 4.85 -21.85
C LEU A 295 10.55 5.33 -23.28
N ILE A 296 10.74 4.40 -24.23
CA ILE A 296 10.88 4.72 -25.66
C ILE A 296 9.56 5.24 -26.25
N GLU A 297 8.40 4.84 -25.74
CA GLU A 297 7.13 5.43 -26.23
C GLU A 297 7.01 6.93 -25.91
N TYR A 298 7.68 7.42 -24.87
CA TYR A 298 7.71 8.84 -24.48
C TYR A 298 8.80 9.60 -25.23
N LYS A 299 8.40 10.34 -26.28
CA LYS A 299 9.28 11.12 -27.16
C LYS A 299 10.11 12.22 -26.47
N GLU A 300 9.86 12.49 -25.20
CA GLU A 300 10.54 13.52 -24.41
C GLU A 300 11.86 13.03 -23.81
N TYR A 301 12.09 11.72 -23.72
CA TYR A 301 13.34 11.17 -23.19
C TYR A 301 14.39 10.96 -24.28
N SER A 302 15.59 11.51 -24.09
CA SER A 302 16.73 11.15 -24.93
C SER A 302 17.21 9.73 -24.62
N ILE A 303 17.93 9.10 -25.55
CA ILE A 303 18.48 7.75 -25.34
C ILE A 303 19.45 7.73 -24.15
N GLU A 304 20.18 8.83 -23.94
CA GLU A 304 21.08 9.03 -22.82
C GLU A 304 20.30 9.04 -21.50
N MET A 305 19.18 9.77 -21.43
CA MET A 305 18.30 9.79 -20.25
C MET A 305 17.68 8.42 -19.99
N ILE A 306 17.23 7.70 -21.04
CA ILE A 306 16.67 6.35 -20.90
C ILE A 306 17.73 5.40 -20.33
N ALA A 307 18.97 5.47 -20.83
CA ALA A 307 20.06 4.64 -20.32
C ALA A 307 20.32 4.91 -18.82
N GLU A 308 20.37 6.18 -18.42
CA GLU A 308 20.53 6.59 -17.03
C GLU A 308 19.37 6.09 -16.14
N LEU A 309 18.12 6.28 -16.57
CA LEU A 309 16.92 5.83 -15.86
C LEU A 309 16.86 4.30 -15.68
N LEU A 310 17.46 3.55 -16.60
CA LEU A 310 17.57 2.08 -16.53
C LEU A 310 18.82 1.61 -15.77
N GLY A 311 19.62 2.54 -15.24
CA GLY A 311 20.82 2.25 -14.43
C GLY A 311 22.05 1.82 -15.24
N TYR A 312 22.14 2.20 -16.52
CA TYR A 312 23.35 2.00 -17.32
C TYR A 312 24.34 3.14 -17.09
N SER A 313 25.59 2.79 -16.79
CA SER A 313 26.68 3.78 -16.64
C SER A 313 27.01 4.51 -17.95
N GLU A 314 26.75 3.89 -19.10
CA GLU A 314 27.03 4.47 -20.41
C GLU A 314 25.87 4.22 -21.39
N PRO A 315 25.44 5.24 -22.17
CA PRO A 315 24.42 5.08 -23.21
C PRO A 315 24.80 4.03 -24.28
N ALA A 316 26.09 3.84 -24.55
CA ALA A 316 26.57 2.83 -25.49
C ALA A 316 26.22 1.40 -25.01
N ALA A 317 26.38 1.12 -23.72
CA ALA A 317 26.03 -0.18 -23.14
C ALA A 317 24.53 -0.47 -23.26
N PHE A 318 23.69 0.54 -23.04
CA PHE A 318 22.25 0.43 -23.27
C PHE A 318 21.92 0.15 -24.75
N ASN A 319 22.51 0.89 -25.70
CA ASN A 319 22.29 0.68 -27.13
C ASN A 319 22.64 -0.76 -27.57
N HIS A 320 23.77 -1.29 -27.09
CA HIS A 320 24.16 -2.67 -27.36
C HIS A 320 23.20 -3.69 -26.76
N ALA A 321 22.77 -3.47 -25.51
CA ALA A 321 21.81 -4.33 -24.85
C ALA A 321 20.45 -4.31 -25.57
N PHE A 322 19.93 -3.14 -25.91
CA PHE A 322 18.67 -2.95 -26.61
C PHE A 322 18.69 -3.62 -27.99
N LYS A 323 19.76 -3.42 -28.77
CA LYS A 323 19.93 -4.09 -30.07
C LYS A 323 19.99 -5.61 -29.94
N ARG A 324 20.64 -6.13 -28.89
CA ARG A 324 20.67 -7.57 -28.61
C ARG A 324 19.28 -8.12 -28.26
N TRP A 325 18.44 -7.34 -27.60
CA TRP A 325 17.11 -7.77 -27.18
C TRP A 325 16.06 -7.69 -28.28
N PHE A 326 16.08 -6.61 -29.07
CA PHE A 326 15.00 -6.28 -30.01
C PHE A 326 15.45 -6.29 -31.48
N GLY A 327 16.72 -6.55 -31.76
CA GLY A 327 17.29 -6.59 -33.12
C GLY A 327 17.61 -5.21 -33.73
N TYR A 328 17.01 -4.15 -33.20
CA TYR A 328 17.19 -2.77 -33.66
C TYR A 328 17.83 -1.90 -32.59
N SER A 329 18.57 -0.86 -32.98
CA SER A 329 18.96 0.18 -32.00
C SER A 329 17.71 0.93 -31.51
N PRO A 330 17.74 1.54 -30.31
CA PRO A 330 16.65 2.38 -29.81
C PRO A 330 16.17 3.38 -30.87
N ARG A 331 17.09 4.14 -31.48
CA ARG A 331 16.78 5.12 -32.55
C ARG A 331 16.10 4.51 -33.79
N GLN A 332 16.38 3.24 -34.12
CA GLN A 332 15.73 2.55 -35.22
C GLN A 332 14.35 2.03 -34.84
N TYR A 333 14.16 1.58 -33.60
CA TYR A 333 12.88 1.12 -33.09
C TYR A 333 11.84 2.26 -33.01
N PHE A 334 12.32 3.49 -32.85
CA PHE A 334 11.52 4.73 -32.89
C PHE A 334 11.02 5.13 -34.29
N LYS A 335 11.60 4.62 -35.38
CA LYS A 335 11.21 4.92 -36.76
C LYS A 335 10.21 3.90 -37.26
#